data_AF-A0A718WUU7-F1
#
_entry.id   AF-A0A718WUU7-F1
#
_cell.length_a   1.000
_cell.length_b   1.000
_cell.length_c   1.000
_cell.angle_alpha   90.00
_cell.angle_beta   90.00
_cell.angle_gamma   90.00
#
_symmetry.space_group_name_H-M   'P 1'
#
loop_
_entity.id
_entity.type
_entity.pdbx_description
1 polymer ?
#
loop_
_entity_poly.entity_id
_entity_poly.type
_entity_poly.pdbx_seq_one_letter_code
_entity_poly.pdbx_strand_id
1 'polypeptide(L)'
;MSLSKDNIWKLLAPLVVMGVMLLIPVPDGMPPQAWHYFAVFVAMIVGMILEPIPATAISFIAVTICVIGSNYLLFDASELADPAFKASKQALKWGLAGFSSTTVWLVFGAFIFALGYEVTGLGRRIALFLVKFMGKRTLTLGYAIVIIDILLAPFTPSNTARTGGTVFPVIKNLPPLFKSFPNDPSARRIGGYLMWMMVISTSLSSSMFVTGAAPNVLGLEFVSKIAGVQISWLQWFLSFLPVGIILLIVAPWLSYVLYKPEVTHSAEVAAWAGGELKNMGRLSRKEWTLIGLVLLSLGLWVFGGKIINATAVGLLAVSLMLALHVVPWKDITRYNSAWNTLVNLATLVVMANGLTRSGFIDWFANTMSTHLEGFSPDATVIVLVLVLVLVLVLVLVLVLVLVLVLVLVFYFAHYLFASLSAHTATMLPVILAVGKGIPGVPMEQLCILLVLSIGIMGCLTPYATGPGVIIYGCGYVKSRDYWRLGAIFGVIYIAMLLLVGWPILAMWN
;
A
#
# COMPACT_ATOMS: atom_id res chain seq x y z
N MET A 1 21.64 20.39 10.67
CA MET A 1 20.37 19.94 11.27
C MET A 1 20.63 19.79 12.76
N SER A 2 20.22 20.76 13.59
CA SER A 2 20.38 20.62 15.04
C SER A 2 19.38 19.56 15.53
N LEU A 3 19.89 18.40 15.90
CA LEU A 3 19.09 17.37 16.57
C LEU A 3 18.66 17.94 17.92
N SER A 4 17.38 18.28 18.06
CA SER A 4 16.82 18.55 19.39
C SER A 4 16.99 17.30 20.26
N LYS A 5 17.16 17.49 21.57
CA LYS A 5 17.25 16.37 22.53
C LYS A 5 16.07 15.38 22.38
N ASP A 6 14.92 15.86 21.94
CA ASP A 6 13.69 15.07 21.71
C ASP A 6 13.78 14.07 20.54
N ASN A 7 14.78 14.17 19.66
CA ASN A 7 14.96 13.24 18.53
C ASN A 7 16.08 12.22 18.74
N ILE A 8 16.96 12.39 19.73
CA ILE A 8 18.10 11.49 19.96
C ILE A 8 17.62 10.10 20.39
N TRP A 9 16.61 10.00 21.26
CA TRP A 9 16.09 8.71 21.69
C TRP A 9 15.49 7.90 20.53
N LYS A 10 14.86 8.57 19.54
CA LYS A 10 14.32 7.92 18.34
C LYS A 10 15.41 7.32 17.46
N LEU A 11 16.58 7.98 17.41
CA LEU A 11 17.77 7.47 16.71
C LEU A 11 18.41 6.30 17.45
N LEU A 12 18.44 6.35 18.79
CA LEU A 12 19.05 5.31 19.60
C LEU A 12 18.16 4.07 19.76
N ALA A 13 16.83 4.22 19.79
CA ALA A 13 15.90 3.12 20.03
C ALA A 13 16.11 1.92 19.09
N PRO A 14 16.25 2.07 17.75
CA PRO A 14 16.60 0.97 16.85
C PRO A 14 17.87 0.23 17.25
N LEU A 15 18.92 0.97 17.62
CA LEU A 15 20.23 0.42 17.99
C LEU A 15 20.16 -0.31 19.34
N VAL A 16 19.42 0.25 20.30
CA VAL A 16 19.18 -0.38 21.61
C VAL A 16 18.40 -1.67 21.44
N VAL A 17 17.33 -1.67 20.63
CA VAL A 17 16.54 -2.88 20.36
C VAL A 17 17.40 -3.95 19.68
N MET A 18 18.21 -3.56 18.69
CA MET A 18 19.19 -4.47 18.07
C MET A 18 20.13 -5.08 19.12
N GLY A 19 20.75 -4.23 19.96
CA GLY A 19 21.67 -4.67 21.01
C GLY A 19 21.01 -5.62 22.02
N VAL A 20 19.81 -5.29 22.49
CA VAL A 20 19.06 -6.15 23.42
C VAL A 20 18.73 -7.50 22.77
N MET A 21 18.27 -7.52 21.52
CA MET A 21 17.96 -8.78 20.83
C MET A 21 19.19 -9.66 20.60
N LEU A 22 20.35 -9.06 20.32
CA LEU A 22 21.61 -9.80 20.19
C LEU A 22 22.13 -10.37 21.52
N LEU A 23 21.68 -9.83 22.67
CA LEU A 23 21.99 -10.37 24.00
C LEU A 23 21.02 -11.50 24.41
N ILE A 24 19.85 -11.59 23.79
CA ILE A 24 18.90 -12.68 24.03
C ILE A 24 19.44 -13.94 23.32
N PRO A 25 19.50 -15.10 24.01
CA PRO A 25 19.97 -16.33 23.40
C PRO A 25 19.10 -16.73 22.21
N VAL A 26 19.73 -17.33 21.20
CA VAL A 26 19.06 -17.83 20.00
C VAL A 26 17.96 -18.82 20.42
N PRO A 27 16.71 -18.66 19.95
CA PRO A 27 15.63 -19.60 20.22
C PRO A 27 15.97 -21.02 19.76
N ASP A 28 15.46 -22.02 20.48
CA ASP A 28 15.74 -23.42 20.18
C ASP A 28 15.36 -23.80 18.74
N GLY A 29 16.27 -24.51 18.07
CA GLY A 29 16.12 -24.93 16.68
C GLY A 29 16.29 -23.81 15.63
N MET A 30 16.48 -22.54 16.05
CA MET A 30 16.67 -21.44 15.10
C MET A 30 18.12 -21.39 14.61
N PRO A 31 18.36 -21.24 13.30
CA PRO A 31 19.70 -20.96 12.81
C PRO A 31 20.26 -19.67 13.44
N PRO A 32 21.48 -19.64 14.00
CA PRO A 32 22.00 -18.45 14.68
C PRO A 32 21.98 -17.19 13.81
N GLN A 33 22.32 -17.33 12.53
CA GLN A 33 22.28 -16.21 11.58
C GLN A 33 20.86 -15.67 11.37
N ALA A 34 19.83 -16.50 11.46
CA ALA A 34 18.43 -16.07 11.38
C ALA A 34 18.04 -15.16 12.54
N TRP A 35 18.50 -15.48 13.76
CA TRP A 35 18.22 -14.64 14.93
C TRP A 35 18.90 -13.28 14.84
N HIS A 36 20.17 -13.26 14.48
CA HIS A 36 20.91 -12.01 14.32
C HIS A 36 20.35 -11.17 13.16
N TYR A 37 19.98 -11.80 12.05
CA TYR A 37 19.27 -11.12 10.96
C TYR A 37 17.97 -10.49 11.43
N PHE A 38 17.17 -11.28 12.17
CA PHE A 38 15.89 -10.84 12.71
C PHE A 38 16.06 -9.65 13.66
N ALA A 39 17.12 -9.62 14.46
CA ALA A 39 17.46 -8.45 15.30
C ALA A 39 17.68 -7.18 14.47
N VAL A 40 18.43 -7.26 13.36
CA VAL A 40 18.62 -6.12 12.44
C VAL A 40 17.30 -5.74 11.75
N PHE A 41 16.50 -6.73 11.36
CA PHE A 41 15.19 -6.51 10.75
C PHE A 41 14.23 -5.79 11.71
N VAL A 42 14.15 -6.22 12.97
CA VAL A 42 13.33 -5.57 14.01
C VAL A 42 13.84 -4.16 14.32
N ALA A 43 15.16 -3.96 14.37
CA ALA A 43 15.74 -2.63 14.52
C ALA A 43 15.34 -1.69 13.38
N MET A 44 15.41 -2.17 12.13
CA MET A 44 14.92 -1.44 10.96
C MET A 44 13.44 -1.09 11.11
N ILE A 45 12.60 -2.05 11.54
CA ILE A 45 11.17 -1.85 11.77
C ILE A 45 10.92 -0.76 12.82
N VAL A 46 11.60 -0.83 13.98
CA VAL A 46 11.50 0.20 15.03
C VAL A 46 11.91 1.56 14.49
N GLY A 47 12.98 1.61 13.69
CA GLY A 47 13.39 2.84 13.00
C GLY A 47 12.30 3.37 12.08
N MET A 48 11.67 2.52 11.29
CA MET A 48 10.58 2.91 10.37
C MET A 48 9.30 3.33 11.09
N ILE A 49 9.04 2.83 12.29
CA ILE A 49 7.89 3.26 13.10
C ILE A 49 8.17 4.62 13.74
N LEU A 50 9.39 4.83 14.25
CA LEU A 50 9.77 6.07 14.95
C LEU A 50 10.14 7.20 14.00
N GLU A 51 10.51 6.87 12.76
CA GLU A 51 10.94 7.77 11.68
C GLU A 51 11.93 8.86 12.12
N PRO A 52 13.07 8.52 12.77
CA PRO A 52 14.09 9.52 13.13
C PRO A 52 14.74 10.18 11.91
N ILE A 53 14.78 9.43 10.80
CA ILE A 53 15.24 9.83 9.47
C ILE A 53 14.29 9.17 8.44
N PRO A 54 14.33 9.57 7.15
CA PRO A 54 13.45 8.97 6.15
C PRO A 54 13.55 7.45 6.09
N ALA A 55 12.42 6.75 5.97
CA ALA A 55 12.36 5.28 5.95
C ALA A 55 13.31 4.63 4.93
N THR A 56 13.48 5.24 3.75
CA THR A 56 14.45 4.84 2.73
C THR A 56 15.88 4.79 3.23
N ALA A 57 16.29 5.75 4.06
CA ALA A 57 17.63 5.77 4.64
C ALA A 57 17.78 4.66 5.67
N ILE A 58 16.73 4.39 6.46
CA ILE A 58 16.72 3.32 7.46
C ILE A 58 16.86 1.95 6.79
N SER A 59 16.08 1.66 5.75
CA SER A 59 16.21 0.39 5.00
C SER A 59 17.54 0.26 4.29
N PHE A 60 18.07 1.35 3.73
CA PHE A 60 19.39 1.34 3.09
C PHE A 60 20.51 1.03 4.08
N ILE A 61 20.47 1.63 5.28
CA ILE A 61 21.41 1.34 6.37
C ILE A 61 21.29 -0.13 6.78
N ALA A 62 20.07 -0.64 6.97
CA ALA A 62 19.84 -2.03 7.35
C ALA A 62 20.41 -3.02 6.31
N VAL A 63 20.17 -2.80 5.01
CA VAL A 63 20.77 -3.61 3.94
C VAL A 63 22.29 -3.55 4.01
N THR A 64 22.86 -2.37 4.22
CA THR A 64 24.32 -2.20 4.30
C THR A 64 24.91 -2.97 5.48
N ILE A 65 24.27 -2.92 6.66
CA ILE A 65 24.65 -3.70 7.85
C ILE A 65 24.60 -5.20 7.53
N CYS A 66 23.54 -5.69 6.90
CA CYS A 66 23.39 -7.10 6.52
C CYS A 66 24.44 -7.56 5.50
N VAL A 67 24.81 -6.70 4.53
CA VAL A 67 25.84 -7.02 3.53
C VAL A 67 27.22 -7.12 4.20
N ILE A 68 27.58 -6.15 5.04
CA ILE A 68 28.88 -6.11 5.72
C ILE A 68 28.97 -7.24 6.76
N GLY A 69 27.92 -7.46 7.54
CA GLY A 69 27.82 -8.50 8.56
C GLY A 69 27.36 -9.87 8.05
N SER A 70 27.42 -10.12 6.73
CA SER A 70 26.78 -11.27 6.08
C SER A 70 27.20 -12.64 6.63
N ASN A 71 28.44 -12.78 7.11
CA ASN A 71 28.93 -14.00 7.75
C ASN A 71 28.18 -14.36 9.05
N TYR A 72 27.54 -13.39 9.70
CA TYR A 72 26.79 -13.60 10.94
C TYR A 72 25.28 -13.42 10.76
N LEU A 73 24.86 -12.80 9.65
CA LEU A 73 23.49 -12.34 9.44
C LEU A 73 22.79 -13.06 8.28
N LEU A 74 23.50 -13.61 7.29
CA LEU A 74 22.84 -14.10 6.06
C LEU A 74 23.14 -15.56 5.75
N PHE A 75 24.36 -16.01 6.03
CA PHE A 75 24.83 -17.31 5.59
C PHE A 75 25.02 -18.25 6.76
N ASP A 76 24.69 -19.53 6.53
CA ASP A 76 24.93 -20.56 7.52
C ASP A 76 26.40 -20.97 7.57
N ALA A 77 26.78 -21.69 8.63
CA ALA A 77 28.16 -22.11 8.84
C ALA A 77 28.66 -23.10 7.76
N SER A 78 27.76 -23.86 7.12
CA SER A 78 28.12 -24.81 6.07
C SER A 78 28.47 -24.11 4.76
N GLU A 79 27.72 -23.06 4.40
CA GLU A 79 28.02 -22.20 3.26
C GLU A 79 29.35 -21.46 3.45
N LEU A 80 29.61 -20.97 4.66
CA LEU A 80 30.87 -20.27 4.97
C LEU A 80 32.08 -21.21 5.02
N ALA A 81 31.86 -22.51 5.24
CA ALA A 81 32.91 -23.52 5.24
C ALA A 81 33.34 -23.95 3.82
N ASP A 82 32.50 -23.72 2.80
CA ASP A 82 32.83 -24.03 1.40
C ASP A 82 33.86 -23.01 0.85
N PRO A 83 35.09 -23.44 0.47
CA PRO A 83 36.10 -22.55 -0.09
C PRO A 83 35.69 -21.88 -1.41
N ALA A 84 34.74 -22.46 -2.14
CA ALA A 84 34.19 -21.87 -3.37
C ALA A 84 33.18 -20.75 -3.08
N PHE A 85 32.62 -20.69 -1.86
CA PHE A 85 31.61 -19.73 -1.48
C PHE A 85 32.21 -18.38 -1.09
N LYS A 86 32.09 -17.41 -2.01
CA LYS A 86 32.53 -16.02 -1.77
C LYS A 86 31.43 -15.22 -1.08
N ALA A 87 31.36 -15.30 0.26
CA ALA A 87 30.33 -14.66 1.08
C ALA A 87 30.11 -13.17 0.74
N SER A 88 31.17 -12.36 0.68
CA SER A 88 31.07 -10.94 0.34
C SER A 88 30.43 -10.68 -1.04
N LYS A 89 30.77 -11.50 -2.04
CA LYS A 89 30.20 -11.40 -3.39
C LYS A 89 28.72 -11.79 -3.39
N GLN A 90 28.35 -12.85 -2.67
CA GLN A 90 26.96 -13.30 -2.58
C GLN A 90 26.10 -12.31 -1.79
N ALA A 91 26.64 -11.75 -0.71
CA ALA A 91 25.98 -10.73 0.09
C ALA A 91 25.71 -9.46 -0.71
N LEU A 92 26.70 -8.98 -1.47
CA LEU A 92 26.50 -7.82 -2.33
C LEU A 92 25.48 -8.10 -3.44
N LYS A 93 25.52 -9.29 -4.06
CA LYS A 93 24.53 -9.71 -5.04
C LYS A 93 23.12 -9.73 -4.43
N TRP A 94 22.97 -10.25 -3.22
CA TRP A 94 21.72 -10.23 -2.46
C TRP A 94 21.26 -8.79 -2.17
N GLY A 95 22.17 -7.94 -1.66
CA GLY A 95 21.88 -6.56 -1.29
C GLY A 95 21.41 -5.68 -2.46
N LEU A 96 21.87 -6.00 -3.67
CA LEU A 96 21.48 -5.29 -4.90
C LEU A 96 20.29 -5.94 -5.64
N ALA A 97 19.88 -7.17 -5.26
CA ALA A 97 18.89 -7.94 -6.00
C ALA A 97 17.52 -7.23 -6.08
N GLY A 98 17.13 -6.47 -5.06
CA GLY A 98 15.86 -5.74 -5.05
C GLY A 98 15.76 -4.66 -6.13
N PHE A 99 16.89 -4.09 -6.58
CA PHE A 99 16.92 -3.13 -7.68
C PHE A 99 16.65 -3.78 -9.04
N SER A 100 16.60 -5.12 -9.11
CA SER A 100 16.22 -5.87 -10.30
C SER A 100 14.79 -6.43 -10.23
N SER A 101 14.02 -6.11 -9.17
CA SER A 101 12.61 -6.50 -9.08
C SER A 101 11.78 -5.84 -10.17
N THR A 102 11.05 -6.65 -10.92
CA THR A 102 10.11 -6.21 -11.96
C THR A 102 9.01 -5.33 -11.36
N THR A 103 8.44 -5.71 -10.22
CA THR A 103 7.38 -4.94 -9.55
C THR A 103 7.90 -3.57 -9.08
N VAL A 104 9.14 -3.51 -8.56
CA VAL A 104 9.79 -2.24 -8.19
C VAL A 104 9.96 -1.33 -9.41
N TRP A 105 10.39 -1.87 -10.56
CA TRP A 105 10.51 -1.11 -11.80
C TRP A 105 9.17 -0.67 -12.38
N LEU A 106 8.10 -1.47 -12.22
CA LEU A 106 6.74 -1.09 -12.61
C LEU A 106 6.31 0.17 -11.85
N VAL A 107 6.59 0.23 -10.54
CA VAL A 107 6.29 1.42 -9.73
C VAL A 107 7.10 2.61 -10.17
N PHE A 108 8.42 2.45 -10.32
CA PHE A 108 9.26 3.54 -10.79
C PHE A 108 8.75 4.11 -12.11
N GLY A 109 8.44 3.25 -13.09
CA GLY A 109 7.85 3.65 -14.36
C GLY A 109 6.53 4.41 -14.19
N ALA A 110 5.63 3.93 -13.32
CA ALA A 110 4.36 4.60 -13.04
C ALA A 110 4.52 5.94 -12.31
N PHE A 111 5.53 6.13 -11.45
CA PHE A 111 5.85 7.46 -10.89
C PHE A 111 6.29 8.44 -11.98
N ILE A 112 7.11 7.99 -12.93
CA ILE A 112 7.50 8.82 -14.07
C ILE A 112 6.31 9.09 -14.99
N PHE A 113 5.40 8.13 -15.13
CA PHE A 113 4.16 8.31 -15.87
C PHE A 113 3.26 9.37 -15.19
N ALA A 114 3.18 9.36 -13.85
CA ALA A 114 2.50 10.38 -13.06
C ALA A 114 3.11 11.78 -13.21
N LEU A 115 4.45 11.89 -13.31
CA LEU A 115 5.12 13.17 -13.64
C LEU A 115 4.60 13.75 -14.96
N GLY A 116 4.22 12.89 -15.92
CA GLY A 116 3.53 13.32 -17.14
C GLY A 116 2.24 14.07 -16.87
N TYR A 117 1.40 13.60 -15.95
CA TYR A 117 0.17 14.29 -15.56
C TYR A 117 0.45 15.65 -14.91
N GLU A 118 1.50 15.74 -14.10
CA GLU A 118 1.93 16.97 -13.41
C GLU A 118 2.43 18.02 -14.41
N VAL A 119 3.37 17.63 -15.29
CA VAL A 119 3.97 18.54 -16.28
C VAL A 119 2.97 18.99 -17.35
N THR A 120 2.03 18.12 -17.74
CA THR A 120 1.03 18.47 -18.77
C THR A 120 -0.17 19.24 -18.23
N GLY A 121 -0.44 19.16 -16.93
CA GLY A 121 -1.66 19.73 -16.31
C GLY A 121 -2.91 18.90 -16.56
N LEU A 122 -2.80 17.72 -17.20
CA LEU A 122 -3.95 16.86 -17.53
C LEU A 122 -4.75 16.46 -16.29
N GLY A 123 -4.07 16.13 -15.18
CA GLY A 123 -4.72 15.75 -13.93
C GLY A 123 -5.60 16.88 -13.37
N ARG A 124 -5.11 18.12 -13.38
CA ARG A 124 -5.87 19.32 -12.99
C ARG A 124 -7.07 19.54 -13.92
N ARG A 125 -6.90 19.32 -15.23
CA ARG A 125 -7.99 19.48 -16.20
C ARG A 125 -9.11 18.46 -15.98
N ILE A 126 -8.77 17.19 -15.75
CA ILE A 126 -9.74 16.13 -15.43
C ILE A 126 -10.49 16.50 -14.15
N ALA A 127 -9.78 16.95 -13.12
CA ALA A 127 -10.39 17.37 -11.86
C ALA A 127 -11.39 18.51 -12.06
N LEU A 128 -10.99 19.59 -12.73
CA LEU A 128 -11.86 20.74 -12.98
C LEU A 128 -13.05 20.37 -13.90
N PHE A 129 -12.85 19.48 -14.88
CA PHE A 129 -13.92 19.01 -15.76
C PHE A 129 -15.01 18.28 -14.96
N LEU A 130 -14.62 17.36 -14.09
CA LEU A 130 -15.57 16.62 -13.24
C LEU A 130 -16.24 17.54 -12.20
N VAL A 131 -15.50 18.47 -11.60
CA VAL A 131 -16.08 19.48 -10.69
C VAL A 131 -17.06 20.40 -11.42
N LYS A 132 -16.77 20.82 -12.66
CA LYS A 132 -17.71 21.62 -13.47
C LYS A 132 -19.01 20.85 -13.74
N PHE A 133 -18.91 19.58 -14.10
CA PHE A 133 -20.06 18.76 -14.49
C PHE A 133 -20.91 18.34 -13.27
N MET A 134 -20.26 17.97 -12.17
CA MET A 134 -20.90 17.36 -11.00
C MET A 134 -20.97 18.29 -9.78
N GLY A 135 -20.44 19.51 -9.86
CA GLY A 135 -20.31 20.42 -8.71
C GLY A 135 -21.58 21.12 -8.25
N LYS A 136 -22.70 20.98 -8.97
CA LYS A 136 -23.96 21.68 -8.66
C LYS A 136 -24.60 21.24 -7.33
N ARG A 137 -24.37 19.98 -6.93
CA ARG A 137 -24.81 19.43 -5.64
C ARG A 137 -23.60 18.90 -4.90
N THR A 138 -23.57 19.07 -3.58
CA THR A 138 -22.40 18.69 -2.77
C THR A 138 -22.19 17.18 -2.73
N LEU A 139 -23.28 16.39 -2.76
CA LEU A 139 -23.18 14.93 -2.86
C LEU A 139 -22.51 14.51 -4.18
N THR A 140 -22.97 15.03 -5.32
CA THR A 140 -22.38 14.71 -6.64
C THR A 140 -20.95 15.23 -6.77
N LEU A 141 -20.62 16.34 -6.11
CA LEU A 141 -19.24 16.81 -5.99
C LEU A 141 -18.37 15.83 -5.20
N GLY A 142 -18.90 15.21 -4.14
CA GLY A 142 -18.20 14.13 -3.42
C GLY A 142 -17.91 12.92 -4.33
N TYR A 143 -18.88 12.50 -5.14
CA TYR A 143 -18.64 11.47 -6.16
C TYR A 143 -17.62 11.91 -7.20
N ALA A 144 -17.62 13.18 -7.60
CA ALA A 144 -16.62 13.70 -8.53
C ALA A 144 -15.21 13.54 -7.97
N ILE A 145 -14.97 13.87 -6.70
CA ILE A 145 -13.67 13.68 -6.02
C ILE A 145 -13.22 12.22 -6.11
N VAL A 146 -14.13 11.29 -5.81
CA VAL A 146 -13.87 9.84 -5.85
C VAL A 146 -13.52 9.37 -7.27
N ILE A 147 -14.28 9.80 -8.27
CA ILE A 147 -14.05 9.43 -9.67
C ILE A 147 -12.73 10.02 -10.18
N ILE A 148 -12.39 11.26 -9.82
CA ILE A 148 -11.12 11.88 -10.21
C ILE A 148 -9.95 11.01 -9.74
N ASP A 149 -9.93 10.63 -8.46
CA ASP A 149 -8.82 9.88 -7.89
C ASP A 149 -8.74 8.46 -8.48
N ILE A 150 -9.89 7.80 -8.76
CA ILE A 150 -9.94 6.51 -9.47
C ILE A 150 -9.34 6.59 -10.85
N LEU A 151 -9.66 7.63 -11.63
CA LEU A 151 -9.14 7.79 -12.98
C LEU A 151 -7.62 8.02 -12.99
N LEU A 152 -7.08 8.61 -11.92
CA LEU A 152 -5.65 8.88 -11.79
C LEU A 152 -4.87 7.73 -11.14
N ALA A 153 -5.51 6.90 -10.31
CA ALA A 153 -4.85 5.89 -9.50
C ALA A 153 -4.08 4.81 -10.28
N PRO A 154 -4.53 4.25 -11.42
CA PRO A 154 -3.77 3.25 -12.16
C PRO A 154 -2.39 3.74 -12.63
N PHE A 155 -2.23 5.04 -12.79
CA PHE A 155 -1.05 5.68 -13.36
C PHE A 155 -0.27 6.51 -12.35
N THR A 156 -0.80 6.67 -11.13
CA THR A 156 -0.21 7.52 -10.09
C THR A 156 -0.02 6.71 -8.80
N PRO A 157 1.12 6.01 -8.65
CA PRO A 157 1.38 5.14 -7.50
C PRO A 157 1.56 5.85 -6.17
N SER A 158 1.94 7.13 -6.21
CA SER A 158 1.88 7.96 -5.03
C SER A 158 0.48 8.49 -4.84
N ASN A 159 -0.27 7.87 -3.93
CA ASN A 159 -1.54 8.42 -3.46
C ASN A 159 -1.35 9.83 -2.88
N THR A 160 -0.22 10.13 -2.23
CA THR A 160 0.17 11.49 -1.82
C THR A 160 0.26 12.46 -3.00
N ALA A 161 0.90 12.09 -4.12
CA ALA A 161 1.01 12.94 -5.29
C ALA A 161 -0.34 13.14 -5.99
N ARG A 162 -1.13 12.06 -6.10
CA ARG A 162 -2.47 12.09 -6.69
C ARG A 162 -3.41 12.98 -5.89
N THR A 163 -3.60 12.65 -4.62
CA THR A 163 -4.57 13.34 -3.76
C THR A 163 -4.03 14.69 -3.31
N GLY A 164 -2.78 14.80 -2.85
CA GLY A 164 -2.18 16.03 -2.33
C GLY A 164 -1.67 17.00 -3.41
N GLY A 165 -1.14 16.47 -4.52
CA GLY A 165 -0.58 17.28 -5.61
C GLY A 165 -1.60 17.68 -6.67
N THR A 166 -2.59 16.83 -6.97
CA THR A 166 -3.56 17.09 -8.05
C THR A 166 -4.96 17.44 -7.53
N VAL A 167 -5.54 16.59 -6.68
CA VAL A 167 -6.93 16.78 -6.24
C VAL A 167 -7.05 17.89 -5.19
N PHE A 168 -6.17 17.90 -4.20
CA PHE A 168 -6.18 18.85 -3.08
C PHE A 168 -6.12 20.32 -3.53
N PRO A 169 -5.23 20.74 -4.46
CA PRO A 169 -5.18 22.13 -4.89
C PRO A 169 -6.47 22.59 -5.59
N VAL A 170 -7.22 21.67 -6.22
CA VAL A 170 -8.54 22.01 -6.78
C VAL A 170 -9.57 22.12 -5.68
N ILE A 171 -9.66 21.12 -4.81
CA ILE A 171 -10.72 21.03 -3.79
C ILE A 171 -10.54 22.08 -2.68
N LYS A 172 -9.32 22.41 -2.25
CA LYS A 172 -9.06 23.39 -1.17
C LYS A 172 -9.50 24.82 -1.48
N ASN A 173 -9.70 25.14 -2.76
CA ASN A 173 -10.15 26.46 -3.20
C ASN A 173 -11.68 26.59 -3.20
N LEU A 174 -12.43 25.49 -3.03
CA LEU A 174 -13.89 25.51 -3.00
C LEU A 174 -14.50 26.00 -1.68
N PRO A 175 -14.02 25.60 -0.49
CA PRO A 175 -14.64 26.00 0.78
C PRO A 175 -14.71 27.53 1.02
N PRO A 176 -13.69 28.33 0.66
CA PRO A 176 -13.75 29.78 0.83
C PRO A 176 -14.90 30.46 0.06
N LEU A 177 -15.35 29.89 -1.07
CA LEU A 177 -16.52 30.39 -1.82
C LEU A 177 -17.79 30.42 -0.96
N PHE A 178 -17.87 29.55 0.05
CA PHE A 178 -19.01 29.42 0.95
C PHE A 178 -18.76 29.97 2.35
N LYS A 179 -17.71 30.78 2.53
CA LYS A 179 -17.24 31.23 3.86
C LYS A 179 -17.02 30.04 4.81
N SER A 180 -16.47 28.95 4.29
CA SER A 180 -16.07 27.78 5.07
C SER A 180 -14.56 27.84 5.26
N PHE A 181 -14.11 27.99 6.50
CA PHE A 181 -12.70 28.23 6.83
C PHE A 181 -12.12 27.12 7.73
N PRO A 182 -10.80 26.87 7.65
CA PRO A 182 -10.15 25.85 8.47
C PRO A 182 -10.07 26.29 9.94
N ASN A 183 -10.12 25.32 10.86
CA ASN A 183 -10.08 25.53 12.31
C ASN A 183 -11.20 26.43 12.87
N ASP A 184 -12.27 26.62 12.09
CA ASP A 184 -13.40 27.48 12.41
C ASP A 184 -14.71 26.65 12.46
N PRO A 185 -15.73 27.03 13.24
CA PRO A 185 -17.04 26.36 13.21
C PRO A 185 -17.64 26.25 11.80
N SER A 186 -17.37 27.22 10.92
CA SER A 186 -17.79 27.23 9.52
C SER A 186 -17.11 26.16 8.64
N ALA A 187 -16.09 25.44 9.14
CA ALA A 187 -15.46 24.33 8.41
C ALA A 187 -16.49 23.29 7.95
N ARG A 188 -17.59 23.12 8.71
CA ARG A 188 -18.67 22.17 8.42
C ARG A 188 -19.65 22.63 7.34
N ARG A 189 -19.59 23.90 6.91
CA ARG A 189 -20.42 24.40 5.81
C ARG A 189 -20.27 23.57 4.55
N ILE A 190 -19.04 23.29 4.15
CA ILE A 190 -18.74 22.41 3.02
C ILE A 190 -17.36 21.77 3.12
N GLY A 191 -16.36 22.49 3.65
CA GLY A 191 -14.96 22.08 3.58
C GLY A 191 -14.66 20.76 4.28
N GLY A 192 -15.22 20.53 5.47
CA GLY A 192 -15.05 19.27 6.19
C GLY A 192 -15.50 18.06 5.37
N TYR A 193 -16.68 18.15 4.73
CA TYR A 193 -17.18 17.06 3.88
C TYR A 193 -16.29 16.82 2.66
N LEU A 194 -15.88 17.88 1.95
CA LEU A 194 -15.03 17.73 0.75
C LEU A 194 -13.66 17.12 1.08
N MET A 195 -13.06 17.54 2.19
CA MET A 195 -11.79 16.99 2.65
C MET A 195 -11.93 15.54 3.11
N TRP A 196 -13.03 15.20 3.78
CA TRP A 196 -13.34 13.81 4.12
C TRP A 196 -13.51 12.93 2.87
N MET A 197 -14.18 13.44 1.83
CA MET A 197 -14.34 12.73 0.57
C MET A 197 -13.01 12.41 -0.11
N MET A 198 -11.98 13.22 0.10
CA MET A 198 -10.64 12.92 -0.40
C MET A 198 -9.97 11.75 0.36
N VAL A 199 -10.24 11.59 1.66
CA VAL A 199 -9.81 10.42 2.45
C VAL A 199 -10.49 9.16 1.92
N ILE A 200 -11.81 9.20 1.75
CA ILE A 200 -12.60 8.09 1.19
C ILE A 200 -12.07 7.68 -0.17
N SER A 201 -11.91 8.69 -1.04
CA SER A 201 -11.42 8.53 -2.40
C SER A 201 -10.06 7.85 -2.46
N THR A 202 -9.09 8.35 -1.69
CA THR A 202 -7.71 7.86 -1.73
C THR A 202 -7.60 6.43 -1.19
N SER A 203 -8.35 6.08 -0.14
CA SER A 203 -8.37 4.73 0.41
C SER A 203 -8.93 3.70 -0.58
N LEU A 204 -10.06 4.02 -1.22
CA LEU A 204 -10.71 3.11 -2.17
C LEU A 204 -9.88 2.94 -3.45
N SER A 205 -9.41 4.04 -4.03
CA SER A 205 -8.61 3.99 -5.26
C SER A 205 -7.25 3.32 -5.03
N SER A 206 -6.67 3.46 -3.83
CA SER A 206 -5.45 2.76 -3.46
C SER A 206 -5.63 1.25 -3.40
N SER A 207 -6.76 0.70 -2.94
CA SER A 207 -6.97 -0.75 -2.99
C SER A 207 -7.43 -1.26 -4.35
N MET A 208 -8.05 -0.43 -5.18
CA MET A 208 -8.60 -0.88 -6.46
C MET A 208 -7.54 -1.24 -7.50
N PHE A 209 -6.36 -0.62 -7.43
CA PHE A 209 -5.28 -0.86 -8.37
C PHE A 209 -3.99 -1.23 -7.65
N VAL A 210 -3.23 -2.20 -8.17
CA VAL A 210 -1.87 -2.51 -7.71
C VAL A 210 -1.01 -1.25 -7.65
N THR A 211 -1.09 -0.45 -8.71
CA THR A 211 -0.37 0.82 -8.86
C THR A 211 -1.08 1.99 -8.18
N GLY A 212 -2.08 1.77 -7.34
CA GLY A 212 -2.81 2.81 -6.61
C GLY A 212 -2.11 3.30 -5.33
N ALA A 213 -1.17 2.52 -4.80
CA ALA A 213 -0.33 2.86 -3.67
C ALA A 213 1.02 2.10 -3.71
N ALA A 214 2.13 2.78 -3.41
CA ALA A 214 3.45 2.14 -3.23
C ALA A 214 3.46 0.88 -2.33
N PRO A 215 2.79 0.83 -1.15
CA PRO A 215 2.77 -0.37 -0.30
C PRO A 215 2.09 -1.58 -0.94
N ASN A 216 1.18 -1.43 -1.90
CA ASN A 216 0.55 -2.57 -2.58
C ASN A 216 1.59 -3.42 -3.31
N VAL A 217 2.53 -2.74 -3.97
CA VAL A 217 3.61 -3.37 -4.72
C VAL A 217 4.60 -4.04 -3.78
N LEU A 218 4.91 -3.40 -2.65
CA LEU A 218 5.66 -4.05 -1.59
C LEU A 218 4.96 -5.33 -1.12
N GLY A 219 3.63 -5.27 -0.99
CA GLY A 219 2.80 -6.42 -0.65
C GLY A 219 2.91 -7.56 -1.64
N LEU A 220 2.83 -7.26 -2.95
CA LEU A 220 3.01 -8.25 -4.01
C LEU A 220 4.38 -8.93 -3.97
N GLU A 221 5.45 -8.16 -3.72
CA GLU A 221 6.79 -8.72 -3.61
C GLU A 221 6.91 -9.65 -2.40
N PHE A 222 6.34 -9.29 -1.25
CA PHE A 222 6.38 -10.15 -0.08
C PHE A 222 5.57 -11.43 -0.27
N VAL A 223 4.37 -11.31 -0.85
CA VAL A 223 3.55 -12.47 -1.23
C VAL A 223 4.32 -13.41 -2.17
N SER A 224 4.99 -12.85 -3.19
CA SER A 224 5.82 -13.61 -4.13
C SER A 224 7.01 -14.29 -3.45
N LYS A 225 7.76 -13.58 -2.60
CA LYS A 225 9.01 -14.06 -1.99
C LYS A 225 8.83 -14.98 -0.78
N ILE A 226 7.73 -14.83 -0.04
CA ILE A 226 7.49 -15.56 1.21
C ILE A 226 6.48 -16.68 0.99
N ALA A 227 5.34 -16.37 0.34
CA ALA A 227 4.26 -17.33 0.10
C ALA A 227 4.37 -18.05 -1.25
N GLY A 228 5.19 -17.56 -2.19
CA GLY A 228 5.33 -18.15 -3.52
C GLY A 228 4.14 -17.90 -4.46
N VAL A 229 3.17 -17.07 -4.03
CA VAL A 229 1.98 -16.74 -4.81
C VAL A 229 2.28 -15.57 -5.75
N GLN A 230 1.92 -15.68 -7.02
CA GLN A 230 2.07 -14.59 -7.99
C GLN A 230 0.70 -13.98 -8.30
N ILE A 231 0.50 -12.72 -7.93
CA ILE A 231 -0.74 -11.99 -8.22
C ILE A 231 -0.47 -11.03 -9.37
N SER A 232 -1.17 -11.23 -10.49
CA SER A 232 -1.07 -10.32 -11.64
C SER A 232 -1.84 -9.01 -11.41
N TRP A 233 -1.52 -7.97 -12.19
CA TRP A 233 -2.26 -6.69 -12.14
C TRP A 233 -3.76 -6.87 -12.38
N LEU A 234 -4.12 -7.68 -13.38
CA LEU A 234 -5.52 -7.94 -13.72
C LEU A 234 -6.21 -8.76 -12.62
N GLN A 235 -5.54 -9.77 -12.09
CA GLN A 235 -6.06 -10.57 -10.98
C GLN A 235 -6.37 -9.69 -9.77
N TRP A 236 -5.46 -8.78 -9.37
CA TRP A 236 -5.72 -7.82 -8.31
C TRP A 236 -6.96 -6.95 -8.60
N PHE A 237 -6.99 -6.32 -9.79
CA PHE A 237 -8.06 -5.41 -10.16
C PHE A 237 -9.42 -6.11 -10.12
N LEU A 238 -9.53 -7.28 -10.75
CA LEU A 238 -10.74 -8.08 -10.73
C LEU A 238 -11.09 -8.51 -9.30
N SER A 239 -10.10 -8.93 -8.50
CA SER A 239 -10.32 -9.38 -7.13
C SER A 239 -10.94 -8.31 -6.24
N PHE A 240 -10.55 -7.04 -6.41
CA PHE A 240 -11.14 -5.93 -5.65
C PHE A 240 -12.43 -5.38 -6.28
N LEU A 241 -12.63 -5.55 -7.60
CA LEU A 241 -13.69 -4.87 -8.35
C LEU A 241 -15.10 -5.01 -7.76
N PRO A 242 -15.57 -6.20 -7.31
CA PRO A 242 -16.91 -6.33 -6.71
C PRO A 242 -17.08 -5.47 -5.46
N VAL A 243 -16.09 -5.52 -4.55
CA VAL A 243 -16.07 -4.72 -3.32
C VAL A 243 -15.94 -3.24 -3.67
N GLY A 244 -15.03 -2.93 -4.60
CA GLY A 244 -14.78 -1.59 -5.11
C GLY A 244 -16.07 -0.94 -5.60
N ILE A 245 -16.80 -1.54 -6.55
CA ILE A 245 -18.02 -0.96 -7.10
C ILE A 245 -19.05 -0.63 -6.01
N ILE A 246 -19.25 -1.53 -5.05
CA ILE A 246 -20.21 -1.29 -3.97
C ILE A 246 -19.74 -0.14 -3.08
N LEU A 247 -18.46 -0.11 -2.69
CA LEU A 247 -17.91 0.96 -1.87
C LEU A 247 -17.87 2.30 -2.61
N LEU A 248 -17.64 2.32 -3.92
CA LEU A 248 -17.68 3.52 -4.74
C LEU A 248 -19.06 4.17 -4.78
N ILE A 249 -20.12 3.37 -4.65
CA ILE A 249 -21.50 3.85 -4.56
C ILE A 249 -21.83 4.22 -3.11
N VAL A 250 -21.58 3.32 -2.16
CA VAL A 250 -22.05 3.44 -0.78
C VAL A 250 -21.22 4.44 0.02
N ALA A 251 -19.90 4.46 -0.11
CA ALA A 251 -19.05 5.26 0.77
C ALA A 251 -19.25 6.79 0.62
N PRO A 252 -19.39 7.35 -0.60
CA PRO A 252 -19.68 8.77 -0.76
C PRO A 252 -21.07 9.15 -0.23
N TRP A 253 -22.09 8.33 -0.52
CA TRP A 253 -23.44 8.54 -0.01
C TRP A 253 -23.48 8.48 1.52
N LEU A 254 -22.87 7.46 2.11
CA LEU A 254 -22.83 7.30 3.56
C LEU A 254 -22.03 8.44 4.22
N SER A 255 -20.95 8.90 3.58
CA SER A 255 -20.18 10.05 4.06
C SER A 255 -21.03 11.32 4.07
N TYR A 256 -21.91 11.48 3.07
CA TYR A 256 -22.85 12.58 3.01
C TYR A 256 -23.93 12.50 4.09
N VAL A 257 -24.36 11.29 4.48
CA VAL A 257 -25.33 11.11 5.57
C VAL A 257 -24.66 11.37 6.94
N LEU A 258 -23.51 10.73 7.21
CA LEU A 258 -22.82 10.79 8.50
C LEU A 258 -22.10 12.12 8.76
N TYR A 259 -21.69 12.80 7.69
CA TYR A 259 -20.91 14.04 7.74
C TYR A 259 -21.49 15.13 6.83
N LYS A 260 -22.84 15.22 6.82
CA LYS A 260 -23.63 16.12 5.97
C LYS A 260 -23.15 17.59 6.02
N PRO A 261 -22.81 18.20 4.87
CA PRO A 261 -22.46 19.62 4.79
C PRO A 261 -23.71 20.51 4.91
N GLU A 262 -23.56 21.70 5.47
CA GLU A 262 -24.66 22.69 5.57
C GLU A 262 -25.08 23.19 4.18
N VAL A 263 -24.09 23.41 3.31
CA VAL A 263 -24.32 23.77 1.90
C VAL A 263 -24.44 22.50 1.08
N THR A 264 -25.63 22.25 0.53
CA THR A 264 -25.94 21.04 -0.23
C THR A 264 -26.08 21.28 -1.74
N HIS A 265 -26.30 22.54 -2.14
CA HIS A 265 -26.52 22.96 -3.52
C HIS A 265 -25.79 24.27 -3.78
N SER A 266 -25.05 24.36 -4.89
CA SER A 266 -24.49 25.62 -5.38
C SER A 266 -24.09 25.55 -6.84
N ALA A 267 -24.52 26.52 -7.65
CA ALA A 267 -24.06 26.68 -9.01
C ALA A 267 -22.66 27.32 -9.09
N GLU A 268 -22.19 27.97 -8.03
CA GLU A 268 -20.93 28.73 -7.99
C GLU A 268 -19.71 27.82 -8.17
N VAL A 269 -19.73 26.60 -7.61
CA VAL A 269 -18.64 25.61 -7.79
C VAL A 269 -18.48 25.26 -9.27
N ALA A 270 -19.59 24.98 -9.95
CA ALA A 270 -19.58 24.62 -11.36
C ALA A 270 -19.15 25.80 -12.23
N ALA A 271 -19.58 27.02 -11.89
CA ALA A 271 -19.17 28.25 -12.58
C ALA A 271 -17.68 28.54 -12.40
N TRP A 272 -17.17 28.44 -11.17
CA TRP A 272 -15.75 28.62 -10.84
C TRP A 272 -14.88 27.62 -11.61
N ALA A 273 -15.22 26.33 -11.57
CA ALA A 273 -14.46 25.31 -12.30
C ALA A 273 -14.53 25.53 -13.83
N GLY A 274 -15.66 26.02 -14.33
CA GLY A 274 -15.80 26.46 -15.71
C GLY A 274 -14.90 27.63 -16.08
N GLY A 275 -14.72 28.60 -15.18
CA GLY A 275 -13.77 29.71 -15.33
C GLY A 275 -12.32 29.23 -15.35
N GLU A 276 -11.94 28.39 -14.38
CA GLU A 276 -10.59 27.79 -14.32
C GLU A 276 -10.25 26.98 -15.57
N LEU A 277 -11.21 26.19 -16.11
CA LEU A 277 -11.02 25.47 -17.37
C LEU A 277 -10.84 26.39 -18.57
N LYS A 278 -11.55 27.53 -18.62
CA LYS A 278 -11.35 28.53 -19.67
C LYS A 278 -9.96 29.15 -19.56
N ASN A 279 -9.49 29.45 -18.34
CA ASN A 279 -8.14 29.98 -18.08
C ASN A 279 -7.05 28.99 -18.51
N MET A 280 -7.28 27.68 -18.38
CA MET A 280 -6.37 26.64 -18.87
C MET A 280 -6.31 26.50 -20.40
N GLY A 281 -7.21 27.14 -21.15
CA GLY A 281 -7.26 27.06 -22.61
C GLY A 281 -7.62 25.67 -23.16
N ARG A 282 -7.38 25.46 -24.45
CA ARG A 282 -7.66 24.20 -25.16
C ARG A 282 -6.65 23.10 -24.75
N LEU A 283 -7.01 21.84 -24.99
CA LEU A 283 -6.10 20.71 -24.80
C LEU A 283 -4.83 20.89 -25.64
N SER A 284 -3.69 20.87 -24.96
CA SER A 284 -2.38 20.94 -25.60
C SER A 284 -2.03 19.63 -26.30
N ARG A 285 -1.06 19.67 -27.23
CA ARG A 285 -0.53 18.47 -27.88
C ARG A 285 0.00 17.46 -26.86
N LYS A 286 0.68 17.93 -25.81
CA LYS A 286 1.24 17.07 -24.76
C LYS A 286 0.15 16.35 -23.96
N GLU A 287 -0.96 17.03 -23.67
CA GLU A 287 -2.12 16.41 -23.01
C GLU A 287 -2.75 15.34 -23.90
N TRP A 288 -2.93 15.60 -25.20
CA TRP A 288 -3.42 14.59 -26.16
C TRP A 288 -2.51 13.38 -26.28
N THR A 289 -1.20 13.61 -26.35
CA THR A 289 -0.22 12.53 -26.38
C THR A 289 -0.31 11.69 -25.10
N LEU A 290 -0.37 12.32 -23.93
CA LEU A 290 -0.48 11.60 -22.66
C LEU A 290 -1.78 10.77 -22.58
N ILE A 291 -2.92 11.33 -23.01
CA ILE A 291 -4.19 10.58 -23.10
C ILE A 291 -4.03 9.32 -23.97
N GLY A 292 -3.38 9.46 -25.14
CA GLY A 292 -3.10 8.32 -26.03
C GLY A 292 -2.25 7.24 -25.35
N LEU A 293 -1.18 7.64 -24.64
CA LEU A 293 -0.31 6.71 -23.92
C LEU A 293 -1.02 6.01 -22.75
N VAL A 294 -1.92 6.71 -22.08
CA VAL A 294 -2.76 6.16 -21.00
C VAL A 294 -3.69 5.09 -21.54
N LEU A 295 -4.41 5.37 -22.63
CA LEU A 295 -5.31 4.41 -23.27
C LEU A 295 -4.53 3.20 -23.82
N LEU A 296 -3.35 3.43 -24.41
CA LEU A 296 -2.47 2.36 -24.87
C LEU A 296 -2.04 1.45 -23.70
N SER A 297 -1.60 2.04 -22.59
CA SER A 297 -1.13 1.29 -21.42
C SER A 297 -2.25 0.46 -20.79
N LEU A 298 -3.46 1.03 -20.65
CA LEU A 298 -4.64 0.29 -20.21
C LEU A 298 -4.99 -0.86 -21.15
N GLY A 299 -5.01 -0.61 -22.46
CA GLY A 299 -5.28 -1.65 -23.45
C GLY A 299 -4.28 -2.81 -23.35
N LEU A 300 -2.99 -2.50 -23.17
CA LEU A 300 -1.95 -3.53 -23.01
C LEU A 300 -2.03 -4.27 -21.67
N TRP A 301 -2.39 -3.61 -20.56
CA TRP A 301 -2.57 -4.31 -19.28
C TRP A 301 -3.81 -5.20 -19.26
N VAL A 302 -4.90 -4.81 -19.93
CA VAL A 302 -6.15 -5.59 -19.97
C VAL A 302 -6.06 -6.74 -20.97
N PHE A 303 -5.56 -6.48 -22.18
CA PHE A 303 -5.59 -7.46 -23.29
C PHE A 303 -4.23 -8.06 -23.62
N GLY A 304 -3.14 -7.38 -23.25
CA GLY A 304 -1.77 -7.73 -23.64
C GLY A 304 -1.02 -8.63 -22.67
N GLY A 305 -1.62 -9.10 -21.57
CA GLY A 305 -0.93 -9.85 -20.52
C GLY A 305 -0.22 -11.14 -20.97
N LYS A 306 -0.64 -11.74 -22.09
CA LYS A 306 0.02 -12.92 -22.70
C LYS A 306 1.21 -12.55 -23.61
N ILE A 307 1.31 -11.29 -24.02
CA ILE A 307 2.25 -10.80 -25.04
C ILE A 307 3.34 -9.95 -24.39
N ILE A 308 2.97 -9.11 -23.41
CA ILE A 308 3.87 -8.14 -22.78
C ILE A 308 3.68 -8.13 -21.26
N ASN A 309 4.78 -8.12 -20.53
CA ASN A 309 4.77 -7.98 -19.07
C ASN A 309 4.28 -6.59 -18.66
N ALA A 310 3.49 -6.50 -17.59
CA ALA A 310 2.95 -5.23 -17.09
C ALA A 310 4.02 -4.16 -16.81
N THR A 311 5.20 -4.57 -16.32
CA THR A 311 6.37 -3.70 -16.11
C THR A 311 6.88 -3.12 -17.42
N ALA A 312 6.98 -3.95 -18.46
CA ALA A 312 7.43 -3.53 -19.77
C ALA A 312 6.45 -2.53 -20.41
N VAL A 313 5.15 -2.68 -20.19
CA VAL A 313 4.13 -1.68 -20.61
C VAL A 313 4.40 -0.34 -19.94
N GLY A 314 4.66 -0.32 -18.62
CA GLY A 314 4.98 0.91 -17.89
C GLY A 314 6.26 1.59 -18.40
N LEU A 315 7.32 0.82 -18.66
CA LEU A 315 8.57 1.32 -19.21
C LEU A 315 8.43 1.78 -20.67
N LEU A 316 7.60 1.12 -21.47
CA LEU A 316 7.23 1.56 -22.82
C LEU A 316 6.55 2.93 -22.76
N ALA A 317 5.59 3.12 -21.85
CA ALA A 317 4.89 4.39 -21.69
C ALA A 317 5.85 5.53 -21.33
N VAL A 318 6.80 5.29 -20.42
CA VAL A 318 7.86 6.25 -20.07
C VAL A 318 8.77 6.55 -21.27
N SER A 319 9.18 5.52 -22.00
CA SER A 319 10.05 5.66 -23.17
C SER A 319 9.37 6.49 -24.27
N LEU A 320 8.07 6.25 -24.51
CA LEU A 320 7.27 7.03 -25.45
C LEU A 320 7.05 8.47 -24.97
N MET A 321 6.86 8.70 -23.66
CA MET A 321 6.78 10.06 -23.12
C MET A 321 8.05 10.87 -23.38
N LEU A 322 9.22 10.24 -23.25
CA LEU A 322 10.51 10.84 -23.56
C LEU A 322 10.66 11.09 -25.07
N ALA A 323 10.42 10.07 -25.90
CA ALA A 323 10.54 10.17 -27.36
C ALA A 323 9.59 11.23 -27.95
N LEU A 324 8.37 11.33 -27.42
CA LEU A 324 7.35 12.29 -27.84
C LEU A 324 7.46 13.64 -27.12
N HIS A 325 8.51 13.87 -26.33
CA HIS A 325 8.82 15.14 -25.65
C HIS A 325 7.68 15.64 -24.73
N VAL A 326 6.94 14.71 -24.11
CA VAL A 326 5.93 15.02 -23.10
C VAL A 326 6.61 15.56 -21.85
N VAL A 327 7.64 14.83 -21.37
CA VAL A 327 8.46 15.16 -20.20
C VAL A 327 9.93 15.17 -20.61
N PRO A 328 10.72 16.20 -20.24
CA PRO A 328 12.16 16.20 -20.48
C PRO A 328 12.90 15.32 -19.46
N TRP A 329 14.01 14.69 -19.87
CA TRP A 329 14.82 13.82 -19.00
C TRP A 329 15.27 14.50 -17.70
N LYS A 330 15.56 15.80 -17.75
CA LYS A 330 15.94 16.60 -16.58
C LYS A 330 14.88 16.63 -15.48
N ASP A 331 13.60 16.55 -15.84
CA ASP A 331 12.52 16.54 -14.86
C ASP A 331 12.44 15.18 -14.17
N ILE A 332 12.69 14.09 -14.91
CA ILE A 332 12.78 12.71 -14.38
C ILE A 332 13.93 12.59 -13.36
N THR A 333 15.13 13.08 -13.69
CA THR A 333 16.28 12.97 -12.79
C THR A 333 16.14 13.83 -11.53
N ARG A 334 15.31 14.88 -11.58
CA ARG A 334 14.98 15.73 -10.42
C ARG A 334 13.75 15.27 -9.65
N TYR A 335 13.05 14.25 -10.13
CA TYR A 335 11.83 13.76 -9.50
C TYR A 335 12.16 12.84 -8.31
N ASN A 336 12.60 13.46 -7.21
CA ASN A 336 13.07 12.79 -5.99
C ASN A 336 12.09 11.73 -5.47
N SER A 337 10.78 11.94 -5.67
CA SER A 337 9.73 11.02 -5.25
C SER A 337 9.87 9.63 -5.89
N ALA A 338 10.18 9.56 -7.19
CA ALA A 338 10.39 8.29 -7.90
C ALA A 338 11.65 7.58 -7.42
N TRP A 339 12.77 8.30 -7.34
CA TRP A 339 14.06 7.74 -6.92
C TRP A 339 14.06 7.27 -5.46
N ASN A 340 13.46 8.06 -4.57
CA ASN A 340 13.30 7.69 -3.17
C ASN A 340 12.44 6.43 -3.04
N THR A 341 11.35 6.33 -3.80
CA THR A 341 10.48 5.14 -3.80
C THR A 341 11.19 3.91 -4.37
N LEU A 342 11.95 4.06 -5.45
CA LEU A 342 12.75 2.98 -6.04
C LEU A 342 13.72 2.38 -5.02
N VAL A 343 14.52 3.23 -4.36
CA VAL A 343 15.50 2.78 -3.35
C VAL A 343 14.78 2.15 -2.16
N ASN A 344 13.69 2.75 -1.68
CA ASN A 344 12.94 2.25 -0.54
C ASN A 344 12.35 0.86 -0.80
N LEU A 345 11.65 0.69 -1.92
CA LEU A 345 11.05 -0.60 -2.26
C LEU A 345 12.12 -1.64 -2.55
N ALA A 346 13.18 -1.31 -3.29
CA ALA A 346 14.27 -2.25 -3.56
C ALA A 346 14.92 -2.78 -2.28
N THR A 347 15.25 -1.88 -1.34
CA THR A 347 15.88 -2.25 -0.07
C THR A 347 14.93 -3.04 0.84
N LEU A 348 13.64 -2.71 0.88
CA LEU A 348 12.65 -3.48 1.63
C LEU A 348 12.44 -4.90 1.06
N VAL A 349 12.41 -5.04 -0.27
CA VAL A 349 12.33 -6.36 -0.93
C VAL A 349 13.53 -7.22 -0.59
N VAL A 350 14.73 -6.63 -0.59
CA VAL A 350 15.97 -7.30 -0.16
C VAL A 350 15.84 -7.75 1.30
N MET A 351 15.38 -6.88 2.19
CA MET A 351 15.24 -7.22 3.61
C MET A 351 14.20 -8.32 3.87
N ALA A 352 13.09 -8.33 3.14
CA ALA A 352 12.14 -9.45 3.25
C ALA A 352 12.72 -10.75 2.69
N ASN A 353 13.45 -10.70 1.57
CA ASN A 353 14.15 -11.88 1.06
C ASN A 353 15.19 -12.42 2.05
N GLY A 354 15.83 -11.54 2.84
CA GLY A 354 16.77 -11.95 3.89
C GLY A 354 16.13 -12.76 5.02
N LEU A 355 14.84 -12.55 5.35
CA LEU A 355 14.12 -13.40 6.30
C LEU A 355 14.05 -14.85 5.80
N THR A 356 13.77 -15.05 4.51
CA THR A 356 13.80 -16.40 3.90
C THR A 356 15.23 -16.91 3.81
N ARG A 357 16.17 -16.10 3.32
CA ARG A 357 17.56 -16.50 3.07
C ARG A 357 18.30 -16.92 4.35
N SER A 358 18.05 -16.24 5.46
CA SER A 358 18.67 -16.54 6.75
C SER A 358 18.11 -17.80 7.41
N GLY A 359 16.97 -18.31 6.95
CA GLY A 359 16.27 -19.46 7.54
C GLY A 359 15.22 -19.09 8.60
N PHE A 360 14.97 -17.80 8.84
CA PHE A 360 13.97 -17.35 9.81
C PHE A 360 12.56 -17.84 9.47
N ILE A 361 12.15 -17.68 8.21
CA ILE A 361 10.79 -18.06 7.76
C ILE A 361 10.54 -19.56 7.94
N ASP A 362 11.53 -20.39 7.61
CA ASP A 362 11.39 -21.85 7.71
C ASP A 362 11.35 -22.30 9.18
N TRP A 363 12.21 -21.75 10.05
CA TRP A 363 12.15 -22.01 11.48
C TRP A 363 10.81 -21.58 12.10
N PHE A 364 10.35 -20.37 11.75
CA PHE A 364 9.12 -19.81 12.30
C PHE A 364 7.91 -20.66 11.87
N ALA A 365 7.85 -21.03 10.59
CA ALA A 365 6.80 -21.91 10.06
C ALA A 365 6.78 -23.27 10.77
N ASN A 366 7.94 -23.91 10.94
CA ASN A 366 8.04 -25.21 11.63
C ASN A 366 7.62 -25.10 13.10
N THR A 367 8.07 -24.06 13.81
CA THR A 367 7.74 -23.85 15.23
C THR A 367 6.25 -23.63 15.42
N MET A 368 5.61 -22.83 14.56
CA MET A 368 4.16 -22.62 14.62
C MET A 368 3.38 -23.90 14.30
N SER A 369 3.84 -24.71 13.35
CA SER A 369 3.24 -26.02 13.04
C SER A 369 3.26 -26.95 14.27
N THR A 370 4.39 -27.07 14.97
CA THR A 370 4.52 -27.93 16.15
C THR A 370 3.60 -27.52 17.31
N HIS A 371 3.34 -26.22 17.49
CA HIS A 371 2.40 -25.74 18.50
C HIS A 371 0.92 -25.96 18.13
N LEU A 372 0.65 -26.41 16.90
CA LEU A 372 -0.69 -26.71 16.38
C LEU A 372 -0.94 -28.21 16.17
N GLU A 373 0.05 -29.07 16.40
CA GLU A 373 0.00 -30.54 16.26
C GLU A 373 -0.80 -31.26 17.38
N GLY A 374 -1.50 -30.53 18.25
CA GLY A 374 -2.31 -31.08 19.35
C GLY A 374 -3.58 -31.85 18.95
N PHE A 375 -3.84 -32.07 17.65
CA PHE A 375 -4.95 -32.90 17.16
C PHE A 375 -4.42 -34.14 16.44
N SER A 376 -4.23 -35.23 17.20
CA SER A 376 -3.70 -36.49 16.67
C SER A 376 -4.73 -37.23 15.79
N PRO A 377 -4.36 -37.69 14.58
CA PRO A 377 -5.25 -38.37 13.63
C PRO A 377 -5.31 -39.91 13.75
N ASP A 378 -5.27 -40.51 14.95
CA ASP A 378 -5.40 -41.98 15.09
C ASP A 378 -6.18 -42.42 16.33
N ALA A 379 -7.51 -42.58 16.17
CA ALA A 379 -8.33 -43.68 16.69
C ALA A 379 -9.82 -43.41 16.39
N THR A 380 -10.34 -43.89 15.24
CA THR A 380 -11.73 -44.41 15.00
C THR A 380 -12.17 -44.34 13.53
N VAL A 381 -11.46 -45.04 12.65
CA VAL A 381 -11.67 -45.04 11.18
C VAL A 381 -13.04 -45.57 10.71
N ILE A 382 -13.93 -46.06 11.57
CA ILE A 382 -15.26 -46.57 11.17
C ILE A 382 -16.42 -45.64 11.57
N VAL A 383 -16.24 -44.73 12.54
CA VAL A 383 -17.18 -43.61 12.83
C VAL A 383 -16.86 -42.37 11.99
N LEU A 384 -15.68 -42.39 11.35
CA LEU A 384 -15.07 -41.25 10.71
C LEU A 384 -15.83 -40.72 9.49
N VAL A 385 -16.65 -41.47 8.74
CA VAL A 385 -17.22 -40.92 7.48
C VAL A 385 -18.33 -39.88 7.71
N LEU A 386 -19.07 -39.94 8.82
CA LEU A 386 -20.06 -38.92 9.20
C LEU A 386 -19.45 -37.80 10.07
N VAL A 387 -18.47 -38.15 10.92
CA VAL A 387 -17.72 -37.18 11.74
C VAL A 387 -16.66 -36.43 10.90
N LEU A 388 -16.13 -37.00 9.82
CA LEU A 388 -15.24 -36.34 8.86
C LEU A 388 -15.92 -35.13 8.26
N VAL A 389 -17.21 -35.20 7.89
CA VAL A 389 -17.90 -34.01 7.37
C VAL A 389 -18.01 -32.94 8.45
N LEU A 390 -18.34 -33.32 9.70
CA LEU A 390 -18.47 -32.35 10.79
C LEU A 390 -17.12 -31.78 11.25
N VAL A 391 -16.05 -32.59 11.28
CA VAL A 391 -14.68 -32.23 11.65
C VAL A 391 -13.96 -31.54 10.50
N LEU A 392 -14.16 -31.93 9.24
CA LEU A 392 -13.74 -31.13 8.08
C LEU A 392 -14.46 -29.80 8.11
N VAL A 393 -15.77 -29.75 8.36
CA VAL A 393 -16.47 -28.47 8.52
C VAL A 393 -15.92 -27.69 9.70
N LEU A 394 -15.62 -28.31 10.85
CA LEU A 394 -15.06 -27.61 12.02
C LEU A 394 -13.62 -27.12 11.80
N VAL A 395 -12.77 -27.93 11.17
CA VAL A 395 -11.39 -27.62 10.81
C VAL A 395 -11.37 -26.56 9.71
N LEU A 396 -12.24 -26.67 8.71
CA LEU A 396 -12.38 -25.69 7.65
C LEU A 396 -12.96 -24.38 8.19
N VAL A 397 -13.92 -24.43 9.13
CA VAL A 397 -14.39 -23.25 9.88
C VAL A 397 -13.27 -22.66 10.73
N LEU A 398 -12.45 -23.47 11.42
CA LEU A 398 -11.30 -23.00 12.20
C LEU A 398 -10.23 -22.33 11.32
N VAL A 399 -9.92 -22.93 10.16
CA VAL A 399 -8.97 -22.39 9.19
C VAL A 399 -9.51 -21.09 8.57
N LEU A 400 -10.80 -21.01 8.28
CA LEU A 400 -11.44 -19.76 7.83
C LEU A 400 -11.44 -18.71 8.95
N VAL A 401 -11.76 -19.07 10.19
CA VAL A 401 -11.68 -18.16 11.35
C VAL A 401 -10.25 -17.66 11.53
N LEU A 402 -9.25 -18.50 11.30
CA LEU A 402 -7.84 -18.10 11.37
C LEU A 402 -7.47 -17.10 10.26
N VAL A 403 -7.85 -17.36 9.00
CA VAL A 403 -7.64 -16.39 7.90
C VAL A 403 -8.31 -15.05 8.24
N LEU A 404 -9.54 -15.09 8.77
CA LEU A 404 -10.24 -13.90 9.25
C LEU A 404 -9.43 -13.17 10.32
N VAL A 405 -8.98 -13.88 11.36
CA VAL A 405 -8.20 -13.31 12.47
C VAL A 405 -6.90 -12.69 11.95
N LEU A 406 -6.15 -13.38 11.08
CA LEU A 406 -4.91 -12.86 10.52
C LEU A 406 -5.13 -11.58 9.71
N VAL A 407 -6.18 -11.53 8.89
CA VAL A 407 -6.54 -10.34 8.11
C VAL A 407 -6.99 -9.20 9.03
N LEU A 408 -7.77 -9.47 10.07
CA LEU A 408 -8.21 -8.45 11.03
C LEU A 408 -7.05 -7.91 11.87
N VAL A 409 -6.14 -8.79 12.31
CA VAL A 409 -4.92 -8.39 13.02
C VAL A 409 -4.06 -7.52 12.13
N PHE A 410 -3.82 -7.92 10.87
CA PHE A 410 -3.13 -7.08 9.89
C PHE A 410 -3.80 -5.71 9.78
N TYR A 411 -5.10 -5.69 9.50
CA TYR A 411 -5.84 -4.46 9.24
C TYR A 411 -5.84 -3.48 10.43
N PHE A 412 -6.16 -3.96 11.64
CA PHE A 412 -6.29 -3.11 12.81
C PHE A 412 -4.96 -2.79 13.50
N ALA A 413 -3.92 -3.61 13.32
CA ALA A 413 -2.58 -3.24 13.78
C ALA A 413 -2.13 -1.91 13.15
N HIS A 414 -2.70 -1.50 12.00
CA HIS A 414 -2.39 -0.23 11.36
C HIS A 414 -2.63 1.01 12.25
N TYR A 415 -3.51 0.94 13.26
CA TYR A 415 -3.64 2.03 14.24
C TYR A 415 -2.31 2.40 14.93
N LEU A 416 -1.39 1.44 15.02
CA LEU A 416 -0.07 1.57 15.64
C LEU A 416 1.01 2.09 14.66
N PHE A 417 0.67 2.30 13.38
CA PHE A 417 1.62 2.68 12.34
C PHE A 417 1.30 4.04 11.71
N ALA A 418 2.33 4.87 11.53
CA ALA A 418 2.24 6.17 10.87
C ALA A 418 2.29 6.11 9.33
N SER A 419 2.32 4.91 8.74
CA SER A 419 2.53 4.74 7.30
C SER A 419 2.09 3.37 6.84
N LEU A 420 1.31 3.30 5.76
CA LEU A 420 0.96 2.05 5.08
C LEU A 420 2.21 1.26 4.66
N SER A 421 3.25 1.95 4.22
CA SER A 421 4.50 1.32 3.78
C SER A 421 5.24 0.69 4.96
N ALA A 422 5.34 1.41 6.08
CA ALA A 422 5.92 0.86 7.30
C ALA A 422 5.09 -0.32 7.82
N HIS A 423 3.77 -0.20 7.85
CA HIS A 423 2.88 -1.29 8.23
C HIS A 423 3.07 -2.54 7.35
N THR A 424 3.05 -2.36 6.02
CA THR A 424 3.23 -3.48 5.08
C THR A 424 4.62 -4.10 5.21
N ALA A 425 5.66 -3.27 5.34
CA ALA A 425 7.05 -3.71 5.53
C ALA A 425 7.23 -4.62 6.76
N THR A 426 6.43 -4.38 7.81
CA THR A 426 6.63 -4.94 9.14
C THR A 426 5.70 -6.12 9.41
N MET A 427 4.40 -5.96 9.16
CA MET A 427 3.36 -6.92 9.52
C MET A 427 3.15 -7.98 8.46
N LEU A 428 3.24 -7.63 7.17
CA LEU A 428 2.90 -8.57 6.11
C LEU A 428 3.85 -9.78 6.06
N PRO A 429 5.19 -9.65 6.14
CA PRO A 429 6.08 -10.81 6.17
C PRO A 429 5.78 -11.77 7.32
N VAL A 430 5.50 -11.21 8.51
CA VAL A 430 5.19 -11.98 9.72
C VAL A 430 3.90 -12.75 9.54
N ILE A 431 2.84 -12.11 9.06
CA ILE A 431 1.53 -12.75 8.87
C ILE A 431 1.58 -13.80 7.75
N LEU A 432 2.34 -13.57 6.68
CA LEU A 432 2.56 -14.57 5.64
C LEU A 432 3.33 -15.79 6.16
N ALA A 433 4.34 -15.57 7.03
CA ALA A 433 5.07 -16.66 7.68
C ALA A 433 4.16 -17.47 8.61
N VAL A 434 3.30 -16.80 9.40
CA VAL A 434 2.27 -17.46 10.23
C VAL A 434 1.34 -18.27 9.34
N GLY A 435 0.77 -17.67 8.28
CA GLY A 435 -0.14 -18.37 7.38
C GLY A 435 0.48 -19.61 6.74
N LYS A 436 1.74 -19.53 6.31
CA LYS A 436 2.47 -20.64 5.69
C LYS A 436 2.78 -21.78 6.67
N GLY A 437 3.01 -21.45 7.94
CA GLY A 437 3.30 -22.44 8.99
C GLY A 437 2.08 -23.22 9.47
N ILE A 438 0.87 -22.84 9.05
CA ILE A 438 -0.37 -23.47 9.52
C ILE A 438 -0.94 -24.39 8.43
N PRO A 439 -0.97 -25.72 8.66
CA PRO A 439 -1.51 -26.66 7.69
C PRO A 439 -2.96 -26.33 7.29
N GLY A 440 -3.24 -26.37 5.99
CA GLY A 440 -4.59 -26.18 5.45
C GLY A 440 -5.00 -24.72 5.19
N VAL A 441 -4.19 -23.71 5.55
CA VAL A 441 -4.49 -22.31 5.22
C VAL A 441 -4.48 -22.10 3.70
N PRO A 442 -5.55 -21.58 3.09
CA PRO A 442 -5.59 -21.24 1.67
C PRO A 442 -4.72 -20.00 1.40
N MET A 443 -3.41 -20.22 1.20
CA MET A 443 -2.44 -19.13 1.11
C MET A 443 -2.76 -18.11 0.01
N GLU A 444 -3.32 -18.53 -1.12
CA GLU A 444 -3.72 -17.59 -2.18
C GLU A 444 -4.81 -16.62 -1.69
N GLN A 445 -5.84 -17.12 -1.02
CA GLN A 445 -6.92 -16.30 -0.46
C GLN A 445 -6.40 -15.36 0.62
N LEU A 446 -5.59 -15.88 1.56
CA LEU A 446 -4.97 -15.08 2.60
C LEU A 446 -4.13 -13.95 1.98
N CYS A 447 -3.28 -14.28 1.01
CA CYS A 447 -2.42 -13.31 0.33
C CYS A 447 -3.25 -12.20 -0.34
N ILE A 448 -4.28 -12.57 -1.13
CA ILE A 448 -5.15 -11.60 -1.81
C ILE A 448 -5.87 -10.70 -0.79
N LEU A 449 -6.46 -11.26 0.27
CA LEU A 449 -7.17 -10.47 1.28
C LEU A 449 -6.25 -9.50 2.01
N LEU A 450 -5.05 -9.93 2.39
CA LEU A 450 -4.07 -9.07 3.04
C LEU A 450 -3.69 -7.90 2.13
N VAL A 451 -3.30 -8.17 0.88
CA VAL A 451 -2.82 -7.10 0.00
C VAL A 451 -3.95 -6.15 -0.44
N LEU A 452 -5.17 -6.65 -0.66
CA LEU A 452 -6.33 -5.81 -0.99
C LEU A 452 -6.75 -4.90 0.18
N SER A 453 -6.43 -5.26 1.42
CA SER A 453 -6.74 -4.46 2.60
C SER A 453 -5.81 -3.24 2.79
N ILE A 454 -4.66 -3.20 2.11
CA ILE A 454 -3.62 -2.16 2.30
C ILE A 454 -4.11 -0.75 1.99
N GLY A 455 -4.86 -0.54 0.91
CA GLY A 455 -5.36 0.79 0.56
C GLY A 455 -6.49 1.26 1.49
N ILE A 456 -7.44 0.37 1.77
CA ILE A 456 -8.63 0.67 2.58
C ILE A 456 -8.33 0.92 4.06
N MET A 457 -7.21 0.46 4.62
CA MET A 457 -6.78 0.86 5.98
C MET A 457 -6.35 2.35 6.05
N GLY A 458 -6.13 3.00 4.89
CA GLY A 458 -5.67 4.38 4.81
C GLY A 458 -6.63 5.44 5.37
N CYS A 459 -7.86 5.07 5.72
CA CYS A 459 -8.85 5.96 6.34
C CYS A 459 -8.89 5.88 7.88
N LEU A 460 -8.22 4.90 8.49
CA LEU A 460 -8.34 4.60 9.93
C LEU A 460 -7.85 5.74 10.81
N THR A 461 -6.73 6.37 10.44
CA THR A 461 -6.09 7.42 11.22
C THR A 461 -5.62 8.58 10.34
N PRO A 462 -5.48 9.80 10.88
CA PRO A 462 -4.96 10.94 10.12
C PRO A 462 -3.55 10.73 9.56
N TYR A 463 -2.76 9.89 10.20
CA TYR A 463 -1.38 9.60 9.82
C TYR A 463 -1.23 8.33 8.99
N ALA A 464 -2.31 7.57 8.74
CA ALA A 464 -2.23 6.31 8.00
C ALA A 464 -1.55 6.47 6.64
N THR A 465 -1.80 7.61 5.98
CA THR A 465 -1.29 7.93 4.65
C THR A 465 -0.83 9.39 4.55
N GLY A 466 0.06 9.67 3.58
CA GLY A 466 0.45 11.04 3.25
C GLY A 466 -0.73 11.97 2.92
N PRO A 467 -1.71 11.55 2.08
CA PRO A 467 -2.96 12.28 1.90
C PRO A 467 -3.70 12.58 3.21
N GLY A 468 -3.78 11.60 4.11
CA GLY A 468 -4.38 11.76 5.44
C GLY A 468 -3.76 12.92 6.21
N VAL A 469 -2.42 13.01 6.23
CA VAL A 469 -1.68 14.08 6.91
C VAL A 469 -1.96 15.44 6.28
N ILE A 470 -2.00 15.52 4.94
CA ILE A 470 -2.32 16.77 4.22
C ILE A 470 -3.74 17.23 4.55
N ILE A 471 -4.70 16.31 4.50
CA ILE A 471 -6.12 16.57 4.73
C ILE A 471 -6.38 16.94 6.19
N TYR A 472 -5.75 16.25 7.14
CA TYR A 472 -5.85 16.58 8.54
C TYR A 472 -5.20 17.94 8.85
N GLY A 473 -3.99 18.16 8.32
CA GLY A 473 -3.22 19.39 8.53
C GLY A 473 -3.86 20.64 7.95
N CYS A 474 -4.78 20.52 6.97
CA CYS A 474 -5.49 21.67 6.43
C CYS A 474 -6.59 22.24 7.33
N GLY A 475 -6.93 21.58 8.45
CA GLY A 475 -7.78 22.13 9.51
C GLY A 475 -9.30 22.09 9.27
N TYR A 476 -9.78 21.51 8.16
CA TYR A 476 -11.22 21.41 7.88
C TYR A 476 -11.90 20.21 8.55
N VAL A 477 -11.18 19.11 8.79
CA VAL A 477 -11.69 17.91 9.47
C VAL A 477 -11.14 17.90 10.88
N LYS A 478 -12.02 18.06 11.88
CA LYS A 478 -11.61 18.03 13.29
C LYS A 478 -11.15 16.62 13.66
N SER A 479 -10.20 16.51 14.60
CA SER A 479 -9.66 15.22 15.04
C SER A 479 -10.73 14.24 15.47
N ARG A 480 -11.66 14.65 16.34
CA ARG A 480 -12.80 13.81 16.77
C ARG A 480 -13.59 13.25 15.59
N ASP A 481 -13.85 14.08 14.57
CA ASP A 481 -14.61 13.66 13.39
C ASP A 481 -13.80 12.70 12.52
N TYR A 482 -12.50 12.95 12.33
CA TYR A 482 -11.62 12.06 11.59
C TYR A 482 -11.59 10.67 12.22
N TRP A 483 -11.31 10.57 13.53
CA TRP A 483 -11.25 9.28 14.23
C TRP A 483 -12.60 8.55 14.22
N ARG A 484 -13.71 9.27 14.43
CA ARG A 484 -15.05 8.68 14.38
C ARG A 484 -15.36 8.13 12.98
N LEU A 485 -15.16 8.93 11.93
CA LEU A 485 -15.46 8.52 10.57
C LEU A 485 -14.47 7.44 10.10
N GLY A 486 -13.19 7.56 10.42
CA GLY A 486 -12.16 6.57 10.12
C GLY A 486 -12.47 5.21 10.71
N ALA A 487 -12.92 5.15 11.97
CA ALA A 487 -13.36 3.90 12.58
C ALA A 487 -14.60 3.31 11.87
N ILE A 488 -15.63 4.13 11.60
CA ILE A 488 -16.85 3.67 10.92
C ILE A 488 -16.54 3.13 9.52
N PHE A 489 -15.85 3.92 8.70
CA PHE A 489 -15.52 3.54 7.32
C PHE A 489 -14.50 2.41 7.28
N GLY A 490 -13.53 2.37 8.21
CA GLY A 490 -12.58 1.28 8.31
C GLY A 490 -13.27 -0.07 8.57
N VAL A 491 -14.20 -0.12 9.53
CA VAL A 491 -15.01 -1.31 9.79
C VAL A 491 -15.86 -1.69 8.57
N ILE A 492 -16.50 -0.72 7.91
CA ILE A 492 -17.28 -0.99 6.70
C ILE A 492 -16.41 -1.56 5.59
N TYR A 493 -15.22 -1.01 5.36
CA TYR A 493 -14.35 -1.45 4.28
C TYR A 493 -13.83 -2.87 4.51
N ILE A 494 -13.36 -3.17 5.72
CA ILE A 494 -12.87 -4.53 6.02
C ILE A 494 -14.03 -5.53 6.03
N ALA A 495 -15.21 -5.15 6.55
CA ALA A 495 -16.40 -6.00 6.49
C ALA A 495 -16.83 -6.27 5.04
N MET A 496 -16.81 -5.27 4.16
CA MET A 496 -17.13 -5.46 2.74
C MET A 496 -16.11 -6.36 2.04
N LEU A 497 -14.82 -6.22 2.36
CA LEU A 497 -13.79 -7.10 1.83
C LEU A 497 -14.00 -8.55 2.28
N LEU A 498 -14.37 -8.78 3.54
CA LEU A 498 -14.53 -10.13 4.12
C LEU A 498 -15.89 -10.77 3.82
N LEU A 499 -16.98 -10.01 3.75
CA LEU A 499 -18.33 -10.52 3.54
C LEU A 499 -18.74 -10.58 2.07
N VAL A 500 -18.09 -9.79 1.20
CA VAL A 500 -18.39 -9.77 -0.24
C VAL A 500 -17.17 -10.17 -1.05
N GLY A 501 -16.02 -9.57 -0.78
CA GLY A 501 -14.79 -9.87 -1.52
C GLY A 501 -14.38 -11.32 -1.38
N TRP A 502 -14.21 -11.78 -0.14
CA TRP A 502 -13.74 -13.15 0.12
C TRP A 502 -14.64 -14.23 -0.47
N PRO A 503 -15.98 -14.24 -0.28
CA PRO A 503 -16.82 -15.26 -0.91
C PRO A 503 -16.70 -15.28 -2.43
N ILE A 504 -16.59 -14.11 -3.08
CA ILE A 504 -16.43 -14.04 -4.54
C ILE A 504 -15.08 -14.62 -4.97
N LEU A 505 -14.01 -14.29 -4.24
CA LEU A 505 -12.68 -14.84 -4.50
C LEU A 505 -12.62 -16.34 -4.28
N ALA A 506 -13.32 -16.86 -3.27
CA ALA A 506 -13.40 -18.28 -2.99
C ALA A 506 -14.13 -19.07 -4.08
N MET A 507 -14.98 -18.42 -4.89
CA MET A 507 -15.66 -19.03 -6.05
C MET A 507 -14.82 -19.01 -7.34
N TRP A 508 -13.70 -18.28 -7.38
CA TRP A 508 -12.83 -18.20 -8.56
C TRP A 508 -11.75 -19.27 -8.62
N ASN A 509 -11.47 -19.91 -7.48
CA ASN A 509 -10.64 -21.09 -7.36
C ASN A 509 -11.50 -22.34 -7.40
#